data_AF-A0A7V7VKG6-F1
#
_entry.id   AF-A0A7V7VKG6-F1
#
_cell.length_a   1.000
_cell.length_b   1.000
_cell.length_c   1.000
_cell.angle_alpha   90.00
_cell.angle_beta   90.00
_cell.angle_gamma   90.00
#
_symmetry.space_group_name_H-M   'P 1'
#
loop_
_entity.id
_entity.type
_entity.pdbx_description
1 polymer ?
#
loop_
_entity_poly.entity_id
_entity_poly.type
_entity_poly.pdbx_seq_one_letter_code
_entity_poly.pdbx_strand_id
1 'polypeptide(L)'
;MKSKHLAAAAALILCVMASPQAQAQTTQPSIPTGSLTAYPTEVQTGTKPTLTWNISYPSVIKKFLTITNETGVTGALGATVTPNQNLICDIRILGAGVTTQNSNGTINYIETAAKLRYNGSSSWTTIFDGKQTDTIVKTQGIIKTLNVTSGKALDFGGQYYYNRSWFTFFNSTNGSNVQTLVNGDACPSYVPAYNAPSLETFLKPYLDASNKVRIGPMDVVVFMELTHTNKSDPGYDFQDLVLLITFRTS
;
A
#
# COMPACT_ATOMS: atom_id res chain seq x y z
N MET A 1 -73.59 -30.36 50.86
CA MET A 1 -72.85 -29.91 52.05
C MET A 1 -71.35 -30.11 51.80
N LYS A 2 -70.61 -29.00 51.81
CA LYS A 2 -69.15 -28.83 51.99
C LYS A 2 -68.18 -29.46 50.96
N SER A 3 -67.58 -28.53 50.22
CA SER A 3 -66.33 -28.58 49.47
C SER A 3 -65.11 -29.01 50.32
N LYS A 4 -64.05 -29.48 49.65
CA LYS A 4 -62.67 -29.04 49.86
C LYS A 4 -61.76 -29.43 48.68
N HIS A 5 -61.00 -28.44 48.23
CA HIS A 5 -59.97 -28.42 47.19
C HIS A 5 -58.69 -29.15 47.59
N LEU A 6 -57.88 -29.55 46.60
CA LEU A 6 -56.39 -29.53 46.56
C LEU A 6 -55.98 -30.25 45.25
N ALA A 7 -55.56 -29.58 44.17
CA ALA A 7 -54.33 -28.81 43.92
C ALA A 7 -53.54 -29.55 42.82
N ALA A 8 -53.50 -28.94 41.63
CA ALA A 8 -52.78 -29.43 40.46
C ALA A 8 -51.27 -29.19 40.64
N ALA A 9 -50.45 -30.19 40.34
CA ALA A 9 -49.01 -30.04 40.16
C ALA A 9 -48.69 -30.26 38.68
N ALA A 10 -48.57 -29.16 37.93
CA ALA A 10 -48.05 -29.16 36.57
C ALA A 10 -46.52 -29.18 36.63
N ALA A 11 -45.91 -30.27 36.15
CA ALA A 11 -44.47 -30.35 35.95
C ALA A 11 -44.09 -29.57 34.68
N LEU A 12 -43.47 -28.40 34.85
CA LEU A 12 -42.87 -27.63 33.77
C LEU A 12 -41.56 -28.31 33.35
N ILE A 13 -41.51 -28.88 32.15
CA ILE A 13 -40.28 -29.32 31.51
C ILE A 13 -39.57 -28.06 30.99
N LEU A 14 -38.47 -27.68 31.64
CA LEU A 14 -37.60 -26.60 31.20
C LEU A 14 -36.73 -27.11 30.03
N CYS A 15 -37.10 -26.79 28.79
CA CYS A 15 -36.20 -26.92 27.64
C CYS A 15 -35.10 -25.86 27.76
N VAL A 16 -33.91 -26.26 28.21
CA VAL A 16 -32.71 -25.43 28.13
C VAL A 16 -32.28 -25.40 26.66
N MET A 17 -32.75 -24.37 25.96
CA MET A 17 -32.23 -24.00 24.64
C MET A 17 -30.79 -23.52 24.85
N ALA A 18 -29.83 -24.38 24.54
CA ALA A 18 -28.44 -23.98 24.41
C ALA A 18 -28.31 -23.06 23.19
N SER A 19 -28.40 -21.76 23.42
CA SER A 19 -28.05 -20.75 22.42
C SER A 19 -26.62 -21.00 21.96
N PRO A 20 -26.31 -21.09 20.65
CA PRO A 20 -24.93 -21.03 20.22
C PRO A 20 -24.35 -19.68 20.68
N GLN A 21 -23.30 -19.73 21.49
CA GLN A 21 -22.54 -18.55 21.85
C GLN A 21 -22.09 -17.88 20.55
N ALA A 22 -22.65 -16.70 20.28
CA ALA A 22 -22.14 -15.81 19.27
C ALA A 22 -20.65 -15.62 19.53
N GLN A 23 -19.83 -15.99 18.53
CA GLN A 23 -18.40 -15.71 18.57
C GLN A 23 -18.22 -14.22 18.85
N ALA A 24 -17.44 -13.91 19.89
CA ALA A 24 -17.12 -12.55 20.27
C ALA A 24 -16.66 -11.79 19.03
N GLN A 25 -17.46 -10.80 18.62
CA GLN A 25 -17.12 -9.87 17.58
C GLN A 25 -15.83 -9.17 18.03
N THR A 26 -14.75 -9.34 17.27
CA THR A 26 -13.48 -8.66 17.54
C THR A 26 -13.76 -7.16 17.65
N THR A 27 -13.48 -6.56 18.81
CA THR A 27 -13.71 -5.14 19.10
C THR A 27 -12.66 -4.24 18.43
N GLN A 28 -12.31 -4.52 17.18
CA GLN A 28 -11.56 -3.55 16.40
C GLN A 28 -12.53 -2.39 16.08
N PRO A 29 -12.16 -1.13 16.39
CA PRO A 29 -13.02 0.03 16.15
C PRO A 29 -13.36 0.09 14.66
N SER A 30 -14.49 0.67 14.27
CA SER A 30 -14.92 0.81 12.86
C SER A 30 -14.42 2.09 12.19
N ILE A 31 -13.88 3.02 12.98
CA ILE A 31 -13.23 4.25 12.55
C ILE A 31 -11.81 4.31 13.13
N PRO A 32 -10.84 4.94 12.44
CA PRO A 32 -9.51 5.14 12.99
C PRO A 32 -9.58 5.81 14.36
N THR A 33 -8.90 5.24 15.35
CA THR A 33 -8.77 5.81 16.69
C THR A 33 -7.30 6.04 16.95
N GLY A 34 -6.93 7.07 17.70
CA GLY A 34 -5.52 7.33 17.92
C GLY A 34 -5.23 8.29 19.06
N SER A 35 -3.97 8.35 19.45
CA SER A 35 -3.44 9.29 20.42
C SER A 35 -2.38 10.17 19.76
N LEU A 36 -2.48 11.47 19.99
CA LEU A 36 -1.40 12.42 19.72
C LEU A 36 -0.68 12.71 21.04
N THR A 37 0.63 12.54 21.06
CA THR A 37 1.49 12.89 22.20
C THR A 37 2.64 13.77 21.74
N ALA A 38 3.10 14.65 22.62
CA ALA A 38 4.26 15.52 22.39
C ALA A 38 5.22 15.34 23.56
N TYR A 39 6.51 15.18 23.29
CA TYR A 39 7.54 15.15 24.34
C TYR A 39 8.77 16.01 23.98
N PRO A 40 9.22 16.92 24.87
CA PRO A 40 8.55 17.30 26.11
C PRO A 40 7.24 18.05 25.84
N THR A 41 6.31 17.98 26.80
CA THR A 41 5.01 18.69 26.76
C THR A 41 5.14 20.19 26.97
N GLU A 42 6.29 20.64 27.48
CA GLU A 42 6.63 22.05 27.67
C GLU A 42 7.71 22.46 26.66
N VAL A 43 7.52 23.59 26.00
CA VAL A 43 8.48 24.13 25.05
C VAL A 43 9.43 25.06 25.79
N GLN A 44 10.68 24.64 25.98
CA GLN A 44 11.78 25.49 26.44
C GLN A 44 12.63 25.93 25.25
N THR A 45 13.18 27.15 25.32
CA THR A 45 14.09 27.69 24.29
C THR A 45 15.23 26.70 24.02
N GLY A 46 15.37 26.25 22.77
CA GLY A 46 16.38 25.27 22.36
C GLY A 46 15.91 23.81 22.32
N THR A 47 14.69 23.50 22.74
CA THR A 47 14.14 22.13 22.71
C THR A 47 13.28 21.89 21.48
N LYS A 48 13.46 20.74 20.82
CA LYS A 48 12.61 20.30 19.70
C LYS A 48 11.65 19.20 20.19
N PRO A 49 10.37 19.53 20.46
CA PRO A 49 9.43 18.51 20.88
C PRO A 49 9.21 17.49 19.76
N THR A 50 9.23 16.21 20.14
CA THR A 50 8.90 15.11 19.25
C THR A 50 7.40 14.87 19.36
N LEU A 51 6.71 14.97 18.23
CA LEU A 51 5.30 14.59 18.11
C LEU A 51 5.23 13.11 17.76
N THR A 52 4.49 12.34 18.56
CA THR A 52 4.20 10.93 18.29
C THR A 52 2.71 10.77 18.06
N TRP A 53 2.36 10.30 16.87
CA TRP A 53 1.01 9.97 16.46
C TRP A 53 0.87 8.44 16.45
N ASN A 54 -0.02 7.90 17.28
CA ASN A 54 -0.37 6.49 17.24
C ASN A 54 -1.81 6.37 16.74
N ILE A 55 -2.04 5.72 15.60
CA ILE A 55 -3.39 5.53 15.05
C ILE A 55 -3.63 4.02 14.91
N SER A 56 -4.65 3.52 15.61
CA SER A 56 -5.24 2.19 15.45
C SER A 56 -6.29 2.24 14.36
N TYR A 57 -6.08 1.45 13.31
CA TYR A 57 -6.96 1.43 12.15
C TYR A 57 -7.84 0.17 12.14
N PRO A 58 -9.16 0.31 11.92
CA PRO A 58 -10.18 -0.75 11.85
C PRO A 58 -9.93 -1.90 10.87
N SER A 59 -9.10 -1.64 9.85
CA SER A 59 -9.25 -2.23 8.54
C SER A 59 -7.88 -2.40 7.92
N VAL A 60 -7.41 -3.64 7.81
CA VAL A 60 -6.20 -3.96 7.04
C VAL A 60 -6.60 -4.05 5.58
N ILE A 61 -5.84 -3.41 4.68
CA ILE A 61 -6.09 -3.41 3.23
C ILE A 61 -6.33 -4.82 2.67
N LYS A 62 -5.74 -5.86 3.28
CA LYS A 62 -5.91 -7.28 2.92
C LYS A 62 -7.37 -7.77 2.99
N LYS A 63 -8.28 -7.07 3.71
CA LYS A 63 -9.73 -7.34 3.67
C LYS A 63 -10.39 -6.75 2.41
N PHE A 64 -9.89 -5.61 1.95
CA PHE A 64 -10.48 -4.82 0.87
C PHE A 64 -9.88 -5.13 -0.49
N LEU A 65 -8.66 -5.66 -0.52
CA LEU A 65 -7.93 -6.00 -1.74
C LEU A 65 -7.36 -7.41 -1.65
N THR A 66 -7.31 -8.08 -2.79
CA THR A 66 -6.51 -9.26 -3.05
C THR A 66 -5.32 -8.85 -3.91
N ILE A 67 -4.11 -9.20 -3.45
CA ILE A 67 -2.86 -8.93 -4.16
C ILE A 67 -2.26 -10.27 -4.59
N THR A 68 -2.14 -10.48 -5.89
CA THR A 68 -1.64 -11.73 -6.50
C THR A 68 -0.37 -11.46 -7.28
N ASN A 69 0.61 -12.36 -7.17
CA ASN A 69 1.80 -12.33 -8.01
C ASN A 69 1.53 -12.86 -9.43
N GLU A 70 2.56 -12.84 -10.29
CA GLU A 70 2.49 -13.36 -11.67
C GLU A 70 2.08 -14.85 -11.75
N THR A 71 2.29 -15.63 -10.69
CA THR A 71 1.90 -17.05 -10.57
C THR A 71 0.51 -17.27 -9.96
N GLY A 72 -0.23 -16.20 -9.64
CA GLY A 72 -1.55 -16.26 -9.00
C GLY A 72 -1.52 -16.56 -7.48
N VAL A 73 -0.34 -16.57 -6.86
CA VAL A 73 -0.17 -16.80 -5.42
C VAL A 73 -0.44 -15.49 -4.67
N THR A 74 -1.21 -15.59 -3.58
CA THR A 74 -1.56 -14.46 -2.71
C THR A 74 -0.57 -14.34 -1.55
N GLY A 75 -0.24 -13.09 -1.17
CA GLY A 75 0.57 -12.82 0.02
C GLY A 75 1.81 -11.96 -0.26
N ALA A 76 1.64 -10.65 -0.09
CA ALA A 76 2.68 -9.65 0.22
C ALA A 76 3.78 -9.34 -0.80
N LEU A 77 3.93 -10.08 -1.89
CA LEU A 77 4.69 -9.65 -3.07
C LEU A 77 3.81 -9.97 -4.27
N GLY A 78 2.93 -9.07 -4.65
CA GLY A 78 2.05 -9.28 -5.79
C GLY A 78 2.16 -8.18 -6.81
N ALA A 79 1.69 -8.48 -7.99
CA ALA A 79 1.85 -7.62 -9.14
C ALA A 79 0.48 -7.01 -9.50
N THR A 80 -0.60 -7.78 -9.37
CA THR A 80 -1.96 -7.32 -9.66
C THR A 80 -2.73 -7.04 -8.38
N VAL A 81 -3.44 -5.90 -8.35
CA VAL A 81 -4.30 -5.47 -7.24
C VAL A 81 -5.76 -5.64 -7.63
N THR A 82 -6.51 -6.47 -6.92
CA THR A 82 -7.94 -6.70 -7.18
C THR A 82 -8.77 -6.28 -5.97
N PRO A 83 -9.67 -5.28 -6.08
CA PRO A 83 -10.51 -4.88 -4.99
C PRO A 83 -11.63 -5.91 -4.74
N ASN A 84 -11.95 -6.17 -3.48
CA ASN A 84 -13.00 -7.09 -3.04
C ASN A 84 -14.37 -6.39 -2.92
N GLN A 85 -14.39 -5.05 -3.01
CA GLN A 85 -15.59 -4.22 -3.01
C GLN A 85 -15.38 -2.97 -3.87
N ASN A 86 -16.42 -2.17 -4.07
CA ASN A 86 -16.28 -0.89 -4.77
C ASN A 86 -15.51 0.10 -3.89
N LEU A 87 -14.51 0.76 -4.47
CA LEU A 87 -13.63 1.71 -3.78
C LEU A 87 -13.32 2.90 -4.70
N ILE A 88 -12.85 3.98 -4.09
CA ILE A 88 -12.16 5.06 -4.79
C ILE A 88 -10.65 4.87 -4.55
N CYS A 89 -9.89 5.02 -5.62
CA CYS A 89 -8.44 4.83 -5.67
C CYS A 89 -7.79 6.15 -6.08
N ASP A 90 -6.96 6.70 -5.20
CA ASP A 90 -6.14 7.90 -5.44
C ASP A 90 -4.67 7.47 -5.59
N ILE A 91 -4.08 7.77 -6.74
CA ILE A 91 -2.71 7.39 -7.10
C ILE A 91 -1.81 8.61 -6.99
N ARG A 92 -0.69 8.45 -6.28
CA ARG A 92 0.39 9.44 -6.14
C ARG A 92 1.71 8.85 -6.64
N ILE A 93 2.56 9.74 -7.14
CA ILE A 93 3.96 9.43 -7.43
C ILE A 93 4.79 9.76 -6.18
N LEU A 94 5.51 8.77 -5.64
CA LEU A 94 6.43 8.98 -4.53
C LEU A 94 7.80 9.43 -5.03
N GLY A 95 8.28 8.83 -6.11
CA GLY A 95 9.55 9.17 -6.71
C GLY A 95 9.82 8.45 -8.03
N ALA A 96 10.77 9.00 -8.78
CA ALA A 96 11.26 8.54 -10.08
C ALA A 96 12.80 8.56 -10.07
N GLY A 97 13.42 7.51 -9.52
CA GLY A 97 14.86 7.45 -9.20
C GLY A 97 15.81 7.17 -10.37
N VAL A 98 15.30 6.96 -11.59
CA VAL A 98 16.19 6.71 -12.75
C VAL A 98 17.11 7.91 -12.97
N THR A 99 18.42 7.68 -12.95
CA THR A 99 19.42 8.73 -13.10
C THR A 99 20.51 8.38 -14.09
N THR A 100 21.22 9.41 -14.55
CA THR A 100 22.52 9.28 -15.22
C THR A 100 23.51 10.23 -14.57
N GLN A 101 24.79 9.91 -14.69
CA GLN A 101 25.86 10.77 -14.20
C GLN A 101 26.65 11.35 -15.38
N ASN A 102 26.77 12.68 -15.41
CA ASN A 102 27.65 13.37 -16.34
C ASN A 102 29.13 13.17 -15.95
N SER A 103 30.05 13.41 -16.89
CA SER A 103 31.50 13.30 -16.63
C SER A 103 32.01 14.19 -15.50
N ASN A 104 31.27 15.26 -15.15
CA ASN A 104 31.57 16.16 -14.04
C ASN A 104 30.98 15.70 -12.68
N GLY A 105 30.38 14.52 -12.62
CA GLY A 105 29.74 13.97 -11.41
C GLY A 105 28.33 14.49 -11.13
N THR A 106 27.75 15.36 -11.98
CA THR A 106 26.37 15.82 -11.80
C THR A 106 25.38 14.71 -12.14
N ILE A 107 24.43 14.48 -11.23
CA ILE A 107 23.33 13.54 -11.41
C ILE A 107 22.20 14.23 -12.19
N ASN A 108 21.71 13.58 -13.25
CA ASN A 108 20.52 13.99 -13.98
C ASN A 108 19.43 12.95 -13.84
N TYR A 109 18.26 13.39 -13.38
CA TYR A 109 17.07 12.53 -13.37
C TYR A 109 16.50 12.35 -14.78
N ILE A 110 16.20 11.10 -15.07
CA ILE A 110 15.68 10.64 -16.34
C ILE A 110 14.15 10.63 -16.28
N GLU A 111 13.55 10.88 -17.44
CA GLU A 111 12.10 10.85 -17.59
C GLU A 111 11.58 9.42 -17.50
N THR A 112 10.51 9.25 -16.74
CA THR A 112 9.87 7.98 -16.44
C THR A 112 8.36 8.14 -16.64
N ALA A 113 7.72 7.09 -17.14
CA ALA A 113 6.28 7.06 -17.28
C ALA A 113 5.69 5.93 -16.45
N ALA A 114 4.69 6.25 -15.65
CA ALA A 114 3.84 5.27 -14.97
C ALA A 114 2.61 4.98 -15.83
N LYS A 115 2.27 3.70 -15.97
CA LYS A 115 1.10 3.24 -16.71
C LYS A 115 0.21 2.36 -15.85
N LEU A 116 -1.09 2.47 -16.10
CA LEU A 116 -2.14 1.69 -15.46
C LEU A 116 -2.94 0.94 -16.53
N ARG A 117 -3.33 -0.28 -16.20
CA ARG A 117 -4.33 -1.05 -16.95
C ARG A 117 -5.40 -1.51 -15.98
N TYR A 118 -6.66 -1.26 -16.34
CA TYR A 118 -7.82 -1.59 -15.50
C TYR A 118 -8.66 -2.68 -16.17
N ASN A 119 -9.08 -3.66 -15.35
CA ASN A 119 -9.97 -4.75 -15.73
C ASN A 119 -9.51 -5.52 -16.98
N GLY A 120 -8.22 -5.85 -17.08
CA GLY A 120 -7.71 -6.63 -18.20
C GLY A 120 -7.85 -5.95 -19.57
N SER A 121 -8.01 -4.63 -19.62
CA SER A 121 -7.95 -3.84 -20.86
C SER A 121 -6.73 -4.25 -21.69
N SER A 122 -6.86 -4.35 -23.02
CA SER A 122 -5.71 -4.63 -23.90
C SER A 122 -4.71 -3.47 -23.96
N SER A 123 -5.13 -2.27 -23.55
CA SER A 123 -4.32 -1.05 -23.59
C SER A 123 -3.91 -0.60 -22.19
N TRP A 124 -2.68 -0.11 -22.08
CA TRP A 124 -2.12 0.59 -20.93
C TRP A 124 -2.30 2.10 -21.09
N THR A 125 -2.76 2.77 -20.03
CA THR A 125 -2.92 4.24 -19.99
C THR A 125 -1.79 4.86 -19.18
N THR A 126 -1.09 5.83 -19.76
CA THR A 126 -0.12 6.65 -19.01
C THR A 126 -0.86 7.50 -17.97
N ILE A 127 -0.44 7.38 -16.71
CA ILE A 127 -0.99 8.13 -15.56
C ILE A 127 0.02 9.13 -14.99
N PHE A 128 1.30 8.99 -15.34
CA PHE A 128 2.37 9.94 -15.05
C PHE A 128 3.42 9.86 -16.16
N ASP A 129 4.00 11.00 -16.51
CA ASP A 129 5.11 11.14 -17.44
C ASP A 129 5.94 12.33 -16.97
N GLY A 130 7.16 12.09 -16.49
CA GLY A 130 7.97 13.14 -15.88
C GLY A 130 9.20 12.64 -15.13
N LYS A 131 9.79 13.53 -14.33
CA LYS A 131 11.07 13.35 -13.63
C LYS A 131 10.95 13.59 -12.14
N GLN A 132 11.90 13.08 -11.36
CA GLN A 132 11.99 13.36 -9.91
C GLN A 132 12.00 14.85 -9.57
N THR A 133 12.52 15.68 -10.47
CA THR A 133 12.62 17.13 -10.27
C THR A 133 11.30 17.87 -10.40
N ASP A 134 10.26 17.22 -10.94
CA ASP A 134 8.99 17.85 -11.22
C ASP A 134 8.20 18.13 -9.95
N THR A 135 7.46 19.23 -9.97
CA THR A 135 6.73 19.71 -8.78
C THR A 135 5.74 18.67 -8.26
N ILE A 136 5.05 17.94 -9.16
CA ILE A 136 4.06 16.94 -8.77
C ILE A 136 4.68 15.77 -7.98
N VAL A 137 5.94 15.43 -8.26
CA VAL A 137 6.70 14.41 -7.53
C VAL A 137 7.14 14.95 -6.18
N LYS A 138 7.69 16.16 -6.15
CA LYS A 138 8.14 16.83 -4.92
C LYS A 138 7.02 17.08 -3.92
N THR A 139 5.81 17.38 -4.40
CA THR A 139 4.63 17.59 -3.55
C THR A 139 3.84 16.32 -3.29
N GLN A 140 4.22 15.20 -3.92
CA GLN A 140 3.52 13.92 -3.86
C GLN A 140 2.02 14.07 -4.15
N GLY A 141 1.70 14.87 -5.17
CA GLY A 141 0.32 15.16 -5.54
C GLY A 141 -0.38 13.94 -6.14
N ILE A 142 -1.72 13.98 -6.12
CA ILE A 142 -2.55 12.94 -6.76
C ILE A 142 -2.45 13.12 -8.27
N ILE A 143 -1.93 12.11 -8.95
CA ILE A 143 -1.80 12.07 -10.42
C ILE A 143 -3.04 11.46 -11.09
N LYS A 144 -3.79 10.64 -10.36
CA LYS A 144 -5.01 10.01 -10.89
C LYS A 144 -5.96 9.60 -9.77
N THR A 145 -7.26 9.83 -9.98
CA THR A 145 -8.35 9.28 -9.16
C THR A 145 -9.25 8.41 -10.02
N LEU A 146 -9.66 7.25 -9.49
CA LEU A 146 -10.48 6.26 -10.18
C LEU A 146 -11.52 5.65 -9.25
N ASN A 147 -12.71 5.38 -9.77
CA ASN A 147 -13.64 4.45 -9.16
C ASN A 147 -13.28 3.03 -9.60
N VAL A 148 -13.04 2.13 -8.65
CA VAL A 148 -12.66 0.74 -8.92
C VAL A 148 -13.74 -0.19 -8.38
N THR A 149 -14.15 -1.13 -9.21
CA THR A 149 -15.28 -2.03 -8.94
C THR A 149 -14.76 -3.36 -8.41
N SER A 150 -15.51 -3.99 -7.51
CA SER A 150 -15.18 -5.31 -6.98
C SER A 150 -14.84 -6.32 -8.10
N GLY A 151 -13.77 -7.09 -7.89
CA GLY A 151 -13.29 -8.12 -8.81
C GLY A 151 -12.57 -7.60 -10.05
N LYS A 152 -12.34 -6.29 -10.19
CA LYS A 152 -11.71 -5.68 -11.37
C LYS A 152 -10.25 -5.33 -11.10
N ALA A 153 -9.35 -6.08 -11.71
CA ALA A 153 -7.91 -5.93 -11.53
C ALA A 153 -7.38 -4.54 -11.92
N LEU A 154 -6.43 -4.05 -11.14
CA LEU A 154 -5.55 -2.93 -11.43
C LEU A 154 -4.14 -3.50 -11.63
N ASP A 155 -3.59 -3.26 -12.81
CA ASP A 155 -2.23 -3.63 -13.17
C ASP A 155 -1.41 -2.35 -13.39
N PHE A 156 -0.14 -2.39 -13.00
CA PHE A 156 0.76 -1.24 -13.05
C PHE A 156 2.01 -1.59 -13.86
N GLY A 157 2.60 -0.57 -14.47
CA GLY A 157 3.86 -0.72 -15.17
C GLY A 157 4.56 0.60 -15.38
N GLY A 158 5.80 0.53 -15.82
CA GLY A 158 6.62 1.69 -16.06
C GLY A 158 7.65 1.47 -17.16
N GLN A 159 8.20 2.58 -17.62
CA GLN A 159 9.31 2.65 -18.58
C GLN A 159 10.03 3.98 -18.38
N TYR A 160 11.27 4.06 -18.85
CA TYR A 160 12.04 5.30 -18.83
C TYR A 160 12.43 5.72 -20.25
N TYR A 161 12.66 7.03 -20.43
CA TYR A 161 13.02 7.64 -21.71
C TYR A 161 14.47 8.07 -21.71
N TYR A 162 15.30 7.42 -22.52
CA TYR A 162 16.71 7.74 -22.65
C TYR A 162 17.15 7.65 -24.11
N ASN A 163 18.16 8.43 -24.50
CA ASN A 163 18.68 8.47 -25.87
C ASN A 163 17.58 8.56 -26.95
N ARG A 164 16.59 9.43 -26.72
CA ARG A 164 15.47 9.72 -27.63
C ARG A 164 14.47 8.57 -27.86
N SER A 165 14.49 7.53 -27.02
CA SER A 165 13.54 6.41 -27.09
C SER A 165 13.05 6.00 -25.71
N TRP A 166 11.82 5.48 -25.68
CA TRP A 166 11.35 4.69 -24.54
C TRP A 166 12.07 3.35 -24.52
N PHE A 167 12.53 2.95 -23.34
CA PHE A 167 13.11 1.64 -23.10
C PHE A 167 12.03 0.60 -22.76
N THR A 168 12.45 -0.61 -22.44
CA THR A 168 11.59 -1.75 -22.11
C THR A 168 10.48 -1.35 -21.14
N PHE A 169 9.25 -1.70 -21.51
CA PHE A 169 8.10 -1.52 -20.64
C PHE A 169 7.97 -2.73 -19.71
N PHE A 170 8.23 -2.51 -18.43
CA PHE A 170 8.01 -3.50 -17.37
C PHE A 170 6.61 -3.31 -16.79
N ASN A 171 5.94 -4.42 -16.50
CA ASN A 171 4.63 -4.36 -15.90
C ASN A 171 4.36 -5.55 -14.98
N SER A 172 3.33 -5.40 -14.18
CA SER A 172 2.92 -6.37 -13.19
C SER A 172 2.40 -7.70 -13.75
N THR A 173 2.07 -7.79 -15.04
CA THR A 173 1.43 -8.99 -15.57
C THR A 173 2.39 -9.96 -16.25
N ASN A 174 3.66 -9.58 -16.39
CA ASN A 174 4.65 -10.39 -17.10
C ASN A 174 6.11 -10.20 -16.63
N GLY A 175 6.33 -10.16 -15.31
CA GLY A 175 7.68 -10.22 -14.76
C GLY A 175 7.77 -9.78 -13.30
N SER A 176 8.98 -9.88 -12.74
CA SER A 176 9.25 -9.54 -11.33
C SER A 176 9.68 -8.10 -11.07
N ASN A 177 9.75 -7.28 -12.11
CA ASN A 177 10.22 -5.89 -12.08
C ASN A 177 9.20 -4.89 -11.51
N VAL A 178 7.97 -5.33 -11.27
CA VAL A 178 6.93 -4.52 -10.62
C VAL A 178 6.40 -5.29 -9.43
N GLN A 179 6.51 -4.71 -8.24
CA GLN A 179 6.07 -5.36 -7.00
C GLN A 179 5.20 -4.42 -6.17
N THR A 180 4.09 -4.96 -5.71
CA THR A 180 3.12 -4.28 -4.85
C THR A 180 3.22 -4.86 -3.45
N LEU A 181 3.42 -3.96 -2.48
CA LEU A 181 3.50 -4.27 -1.05
C LEU A 181 2.40 -3.53 -0.30
N VAL A 182 2.06 -4.06 0.87
CA VAL A 182 1.18 -3.38 1.82
C VAL A 182 1.88 -3.11 3.14
N ASN A 183 1.23 -2.33 4.00
CA ASN A 183 1.79 -2.00 5.31
C ASN A 183 2.21 -3.25 6.11
N GLY A 184 3.44 -3.23 6.62
CA GLY A 184 4.06 -4.31 7.40
C GLY A 184 4.72 -5.42 6.57
N ASP A 185 4.54 -5.44 5.24
CA ASP A 185 5.26 -6.39 4.39
C ASP A 185 6.76 -6.04 4.37
N ALA A 186 7.61 -7.06 4.30
CA ALA A 186 9.05 -6.87 4.14
C ALA A 186 9.36 -6.41 2.71
N CYS A 187 10.21 -5.39 2.56
CA CYS A 187 10.69 -5.03 1.24
C CYS A 187 11.54 -6.16 0.63
N PRO A 188 11.56 -6.31 -0.71
CA PRO A 188 12.50 -7.18 -1.39
C PRO A 188 13.93 -6.92 -0.91
N SER A 189 14.76 -7.97 -0.81
CA SER A 189 16.16 -7.87 -0.36
C SER A 189 17.03 -6.92 -1.21
N TYR A 190 16.54 -6.56 -2.39
CA TYR A 190 17.18 -5.67 -3.35
C TYR A 190 16.95 -4.19 -3.03
N VAL A 191 15.86 -3.86 -2.32
CA VAL A 191 15.60 -2.49 -1.85
C VAL A 191 16.61 -2.17 -0.74
N PRO A 192 17.40 -1.08 -0.85
CA PRO A 192 18.35 -0.71 0.18
C PRO A 192 17.70 -0.54 1.55
N ALA A 193 18.46 -0.85 2.60
CA ALA A 193 17.98 -0.71 3.97
C ALA A 193 17.61 0.76 4.29
N TYR A 194 16.68 0.98 5.23
CA TYR A 194 16.24 2.31 5.69
C TYR A 194 17.37 3.35 5.91
N ASN A 195 18.51 2.91 6.48
CA ASN A 195 19.66 3.78 6.77
C ASN A 195 20.76 3.76 5.70
N ALA A 196 20.57 3.03 4.60
CA ALA A 196 21.57 2.93 3.54
C ALA A 196 21.73 4.28 2.81
N PRO A 197 22.96 4.70 2.47
CA PRO A 197 23.19 5.91 1.67
C PRO A 197 22.57 5.85 0.27
N SER A 198 22.43 4.65 -0.29
CA SER A 198 21.80 4.40 -1.60
C SER A 198 20.28 4.38 -1.57
N LEU A 199 19.65 4.45 -0.39
CA LEU A 199 18.20 4.57 -0.30
C LEU A 199 17.78 5.98 -0.72
N GLU A 200 16.91 6.02 -1.72
CA GLU A 200 16.31 7.24 -2.20
C GLU A 200 15.52 7.94 -1.10
N THR A 201 15.76 9.23 -0.99
CA THR A 201 15.23 10.04 0.13
C THR A 201 13.70 10.05 0.18
N PHE A 202 13.05 9.89 -0.98
CA PHE A 202 11.60 9.84 -1.07
C PHE A 202 10.98 8.56 -0.49
N LEU A 203 11.75 7.47 -0.30
CA LEU A 203 11.28 6.23 0.31
C LEU A 203 11.38 6.24 1.84
N LYS A 204 12.27 7.06 2.43
CA LYS A 204 12.50 7.08 3.88
C LYS A 204 11.23 7.25 4.71
N PRO A 205 10.23 8.08 4.36
CA PRO A 205 9.01 8.18 5.15
C PRO A 205 8.21 6.86 5.19
N TYR A 206 8.32 6.05 4.15
CA TYR A 206 7.47 4.88 3.87
C TYR A 206 8.09 3.54 4.24
N LEU A 207 9.29 3.54 4.82
CA LEU A 207 9.96 2.35 5.34
C LEU A 207 10.19 2.51 6.85
N ASP A 208 10.14 1.39 7.58
CA ASP A 208 10.55 1.33 8.98
C ASP A 208 12.02 0.91 9.13
N ALA A 209 12.55 1.02 10.36
CA ALA A 209 13.94 0.68 10.66
C ALA A 209 14.27 -0.81 10.46
N SER A 210 13.26 -1.68 10.33
CA SER A 210 13.42 -3.11 10.03
C SER A 210 13.27 -3.43 8.54
N ASN A 211 13.28 -2.41 7.68
CA ASN A 211 13.10 -2.52 6.23
C ASN A 211 11.75 -3.11 5.81
N LYS A 212 10.69 -2.78 6.56
CA LYS A 212 9.32 -3.09 6.19
C LYS A 212 8.61 -1.85 5.71
N VAL A 213 7.61 -2.06 4.85
CA VAL A 213 6.74 -1.00 4.38
C VAL A 213 5.94 -0.41 5.55
N ARG A 214 5.97 0.91 5.67
CA ARG A 214 5.26 1.71 6.66
C ARG A 214 4.39 2.73 5.93
N ILE A 215 3.17 2.31 5.59
CA ILE A 215 2.17 3.11 4.86
C ILE A 215 0.81 3.05 5.55
N GLY A 216 -0.16 3.83 5.09
CA GLY A 216 -1.51 3.77 5.62
C GLY A 216 -2.13 2.38 5.48
N PRO A 217 -3.09 2.03 6.34
CA PRO A 217 -3.68 0.69 6.37
C PRO A 217 -4.58 0.39 5.16
N MET A 218 -4.92 1.42 4.38
CA MET A 218 -5.70 1.37 3.14
C MET A 218 -4.83 1.78 1.95
N ASP A 219 -3.52 1.80 2.12
CA ASP A 219 -2.57 2.10 1.06
C ASP A 219 -1.90 0.82 0.57
N VAL A 220 -1.50 0.86 -0.69
CA VAL A 220 -0.50 -0.07 -1.25
C VAL A 220 0.59 0.76 -1.92
N VAL A 221 1.82 0.24 -1.89
CA VAL A 221 2.95 0.85 -2.59
C VAL A 221 3.35 -0.05 -3.75
N VAL A 222 3.56 0.54 -4.91
CA VAL A 222 4.03 -0.17 -6.11
C VAL A 222 5.46 0.29 -6.39
N PHE A 223 6.38 -0.64 -6.23
CA PHE A 223 7.78 -0.53 -6.53
C PHE A 223 8.06 -1.01 -7.95
N MET A 224 8.89 -0.27 -8.70
CA MET A 224 9.26 -0.64 -10.06
C MET A 224 10.76 -0.51 -10.25
N GLU A 225 11.31 -1.52 -10.91
CA GLU A 225 12.67 -1.57 -11.42
C GLU A 225 12.61 -1.50 -12.95
N LEU A 226 13.15 -0.44 -13.53
CA LEU A 226 12.99 -0.08 -14.93
C LEU A 226 14.27 -0.19 -15.75
N THR A 227 15.43 -0.25 -15.09
CA THR A 227 16.74 -0.20 -15.74
C THR A 227 17.44 -1.55 -15.80
N HIS A 228 17.18 -2.44 -14.84
CA HIS A 228 17.86 -3.74 -14.74
C HIS A 228 16.89 -4.93 -14.73
N THR A 229 17.34 -6.06 -15.27
CA THR A 229 16.66 -7.36 -15.14
C THR A 229 17.49 -8.38 -14.37
N ASN A 230 18.81 -8.15 -14.28
CA ASN A 230 19.70 -8.96 -13.48
C ASN A 230 19.60 -8.54 -12.01
N LYS A 231 19.00 -9.41 -11.18
CA LYS A 231 18.81 -9.20 -9.74
C LYS A 231 20.11 -9.12 -8.92
N SER A 232 21.24 -9.49 -9.52
CA SER A 232 22.55 -9.35 -8.88
C SER A 232 23.21 -8.00 -9.16
N ASP A 233 22.63 -7.18 -10.04
CA ASP A 233 23.11 -5.83 -10.31
C ASP A 233 22.74 -4.91 -9.14
N PRO A 234 23.67 -4.14 -8.57
CA PRO A 234 23.35 -3.18 -7.52
C PRO A 234 22.35 -2.11 -7.96
N GLY A 235 22.18 -1.88 -9.27
CA GLY A 235 21.15 -1.01 -9.82
C GLY A 235 19.76 -1.66 -9.89
N TYR A 236 19.63 -2.97 -9.66
CA TYR A 236 18.33 -3.62 -9.47
C TYR A 236 17.88 -3.37 -8.03
N ASP A 237 17.23 -2.25 -7.77
CA ASP A 237 16.97 -1.76 -6.41
C ASP A 237 15.52 -1.34 -6.15
N PHE A 238 14.67 -1.38 -7.20
CA PHE A 238 13.26 -1.01 -7.16
C PHE A 238 12.97 0.46 -6.82
N GLN A 239 13.94 1.35 -7.01
CA GLN A 239 13.79 2.79 -6.73
C GLN A 239 13.56 3.62 -8.00
N ASP A 240 13.55 2.98 -9.17
CA ASP A 240 13.40 3.65 -10.47
C ASP A 240 12.06 4.39 -10.61
N LEU A 241 10.97 3.81 -10.10
CA LEU A 241 9.65 4.45 -10.08
C LEU A 241 8.78 3.86 -8.97
N VAL A 242 8.23 4.72 -8.10
CA VAL A 242 7.45 4.26 -6.94
C VAL A 242 6.13 5.01 -6.83
N LEU A 243 5.03 4.27 -6.77
CA LEU A 243 3.68 4.83 -6.61
C LEU A 243 3.11 4.50 -5.23
N LEU A 244 2.34 5.44 -4.66
CA LEU A 244 1.47 5.20 -3.51
C LEU A 244 0.02 5.27 -3.96
N ILE A 245 -0.73 4.21 -3.68
CA ILE A 245 -2.13 4.10 -4.05
C ILE A 245 -2.94 4.03 -2.76
N THR A 246 -3.79 5.02 -2.55
CA THR A 246 -4.68 5.12 -1.39
C THR A 246 -6.10 4.71 -1.79
N PHE A 247 -6.66 3.74 -1.08
CA PHE A 247 -8.04 3.30 -1.26
C PHE A 247 -8.93 3.92 -0.18
N ARG A 248 -10.16 4.26 -0.57
CA ARG A 248 -11.21 4.68 0.36
C ARG A 248 -12.56 4.17 -0.10
N THR A 249 -13.47 3.97 0.85
CA THR A 249 -14.86 3.65 0.52
C THR A 249 -15.47 4.84 -0.22
N SER A 250 -16.31 4.52 -1.21
CA SER A 250 -17.15 5.50 -1.91
C SER A 250 -18.16 6.15 -0.97
#